data_AF-A0A946LWF3-F1
#
_entry.id   AF-A0A946LWF3-F1
#
_cell.length_a   1.000
_cell.length_b   1.000
_cell.length_c   1.000
_cell.angle_alpha   90.00
_cell.angle_beta   90.00
_cell.angle_gamma   90.00
#
_symmetry.space_group_name_H-M   'P 1'
#
loop_
_entity.id
_entity.type
_entity.pdbx_description
1 polymer ?
#
loop_
_entity_poly.entity_id
_entity_poly.type
_entity_poly.pdbx_seq_one_letter_code
_entity_poly.pdbx_strand_id
1 'polypeptide(L)'
;METSAQPSSLSKSPRGFAYQRHKPEETNLYTIIEKNLSSFQSHLSNTEISLPGFVHEEFRSYLRCGILKHGFLRVKYSGCRFEHLVAFSCKHRGFCPSCGARRMVETSAHLIDHV
;
A
#
# COMPACT_ATOMS: atom_id res chain seq x y z
N MET A 1 -11.66 -1.15 -37.35
CA MET A 1 -12.42 -1.79 -36.25
C MET A 1 -11.49 -1.90 -35.06
N GLU A 2 -11.35 -0.83 -34.27
CA GLU A 2 -10.69 -0.86 -32.96
C GLU A 2 -11.41 0.18 -32.11
N THR A 3 -12.43 -0.28 -31.37
CA THR A 3 -13.17 0.54 -30.43
C THR A 3 -12.35 0.61 -29.15
N SER A 4 -11.77 1.78 -28.89
CA SER A 4 -11.09 2.11 -27.65
C SER A 4 -12.08 2.02 -26.48
N ALA A 5 -11.93 0.97 -25.66
CA ALA A 5 -12.68 0.83 -24.42
C ALA A 5 -12.16 1.85 -23.40
N GLN A 6 -12.88 2.96 -23.26
CA GLN A 6 -12.67 3.91 -22.16
C GLN A 6 -12.96 3.21 -20.82
N PRO A 7 -12.14 3.40 -19.77
CA PRO A 7 -12.42 2.82 -18.47
C PRO A 7 -13.65 3.53 -17.88
N SER A 8 -14.76 2.80 -17.89
CA SER A 8 -16.06 3.22 -17.41
C SER A 8 -15.99 3.70 -15.96
N SER A 9 -16.58 4.87 -15.73
CA SER A 9 -16.75 5.53 -14.45
C SER A 9 -17.14 4.55 -13.33
N LEU A 10 -16.28 4.48 -12.30
CA LEU A 10 -16.58 3.79 -11.05
C LEU A 10 -17.81 4.46 -10.43
N SER A 11 -18.91 3.73 -10.43
CA SER A 11 -20.18 4.23 -9.94
C SER A 11 -20.10 4.44 -8.40
N LYS A 12 -20.70 5.53 -7.91
CA LYS A 12 -20.64 5.96 -6.50
C LYS A 12 -21.45 5.01 -5.60
N SER A 13 -20.97 4.77 -4.37
CA SER A 13 -21.77 4.13 -3.31
C SER A 13 -23.13 4.82 -3.15
N PRO A 14 -24.21 4.10 -2.75
CA PRO A 14 -25.52 4.71 -2.48
C PRO A 14 -25.49 5.84 -1.43
N ARG A 15 -24.40 5.99 -0.66
CA ARG A 15 -24.15 7.10 0.27
C ARG A 15 -23.31 8.26 -0.30
N GLY A 16 -23.07 8.31 -1.61
CA GLY A 16 -22.30 9.37 -2.26
C GLY A 16 -20.78 9.29 -2.12
N PHE A 17 -20.26 8.45 -1.22
CA PHE A 17 -18.82 8.20 -1.07
C PHE A 17 -18.31 7.23 -2.15
N ALA A 18 -17.48 7.72 -3.07
CA ALA A 18 -16.71 6.85 -3.94
C ALA A 18 -15.45 6.39 -3.20
N TYR A 19 -15.23 5.08 -3.10
CA TYR A 19 -13.96 4.56 -2.59
C TYR A 19 -12.84 5.02 -3.52
N GLN A 20 -11.91 5.82 -3.00
CA GLN A 20 -10.68 6.16 -3.69
C GLN A 20 -9.57 5.24 -3.18
N ARG A 21 -9.01 4.46 -4.12
CA ARG A 21 -7.87 3.59 -3.81
C ARG A 21 -6.67 4.47 -3.47
N HIS A 22 -5.97 4.11 -2.40
CA HIS A 22 -4.65 4.66 -2.11
C HIS A 22 -3.63 4.22 -3.18
N LYS A 23 -2.83 5.16 -3.67
CA LYS A 23 -1.79 4.93 -4.66
C LYS A 23 -0.41 5.27 -4.07
N PRO A 24 0.24 4.33 -3.36
CA PRO A 24 1.57 4.52 -2.79
C PRO A 24 2.58 5.03 -3.81
N GLU A 25 2.49 4.55 -5.05
CA GLU A 25 3.37 4.90 -6.18
C GLU A 25 3.38 6.39 -6.53
N GLU A 26 2.35 7.15 -6.11
CA GLU A 26 2.27 8.60 -6.32
C GLU A 26 2.78 9.40 -5.10
N THR A 27 3.19 8.73 -4.02
CA THR A 27 3.68 9.40 -2.80
C THR A 27 5.17 9.74 -2.88
N ASN A 28 5.56 10.83 -2.22
CA ASN A 28 6.97 11.27 -2.18
C ASN A 28 7.89 10.22 -1.55
N LEU A 29 7.51 9.63 -0.41
CA LEU A 29 8.34 8.64 0.27
C LEU A 29 8.57 7.40 -0.59
N TYR A 30 7.51 6.90 -1.25
CA TYR A 30 7.63 5.76 -2.17
C TYR A 30 8.59 6.09 -3.31
N THR A 31 8.40 7.23 -3.96
CA THR A 31 9.22 7.66 -5.09
C THR A 31 10.69 7.83 -4.70
N ILE A 32 10.97 8.39 -3.52
CA ILE A 32 12.33 8.57 -3.01
C ILE A 32 12.97 7.20 -2.76
N ILE A 33 12.28 6.30 -2.07
CA ILE A 33 12.83 4.97 -1.75
C ILE A 33 13.03 4.16 -3.03
N GLU A 34 12.03 4.08 -3.91
CA GLU A 34 12.12 3.33 -5.16
C GLU A 34 13.31 3.77 -6.02
N LYS A 35 13.53 5.08 -6.14
CA LYS A 35 14.63 5.63 -6.93
C LYS A 35 16.01 5.46 -6.30
N ASN A 36 16.10 5.48 -4.97
CA ASN A 36 17.40 5.56 -4.28
C ASN A 36 17.82 4.26 -3.57
N LEU A 37 16.94 3.27 -3.41
CA LEU A 37 17.22 2.07 -2.63
C LEU A 37 18.44 1.29 -3.16
N SER A 38 18.57 1.16 -4.48
CA SER A 38 19.71 0.47 -5.10
C SER A 38 21.03 1.22 -4.83
N SER A 39 21.05 2.54 -5.05
CA SER A 39 22.21 3.39 -4.78
C SER A 39 22.62 3.33 -3.30
N PHE A 40 21.65 3.40 -2.40
CA PHE A 40 21.87 3.26 -0.96
C PHE A 40 22.50 1.90 -0.60
N GLN A 41 21.98 0.80 -1.15
CA GLN A 41 22.55 -0.54 -0.93
C GLN A 41 23.98 -0.68 -1.47
N SER A 42 24.27 -0.10 -2.64
CA SER A 42 25.62 -0.06 -3.19
C SER A 42 26.57 0.74 -2.30
N HIS A 43 26.13 1.89 -1.77
CA HIS A 43 26.95 2.72 -0.89
C HIS A 43 27.29 2.00 0.43
N LEU A 44 26.33 1.28 1.01
CA LEU A 44 26.57 0.45 2.20
C LEU A 44 27.60 -0.65 1.93
N SER A 45 27.47 -1.34 0.80
CA SER A 45 28.41 -2.38 0.39
C SER A 45 29.83 -1.83 0.20
N ASN A 46 29.96 -0.65 -0.40
CA ASN A 46 31.25 0.02 -0.62
C ASN A 46 31.93 0.50 0.68
N THR A 47 31.15 0.71 1.73
CA THR A 47 31.65 1.17 3.05
C THR A 47 31.81 0.02 4.04
N GLU A 48 31.64 -1.23 3.60
CA GLU A 48 31.63 -2.44 4.42
C GLU A 48 30.61 -2.42 5.57
N ILE A 49 29.55 -1.61 5.44
CA ILE A 49 28.45 -1.54 6.40
C ILE A 49 27.35 -2.49 5.95
N SER A 50 26.94 -3.40 6.84
CA SER A 50 25.80 -4.30 6.62
C SER A 50 24.62 -3.92 7.52
N LEU A 51 23.43 -3.80 6.93
CA LEU A 51 22.21 -3.64 7.70
C LEU A 51 21.66 -5.03 8.09
N PRO A 52 20.98 -5.15 9.24
CA PRO A 52 20.25 -6.36 9.58
C PRO A 52 19.26 -6.75 8.47
N GLY A 53 19.10 -8.06 8.22
CA GLY A 53 18.24 -8.56 7.14
C GLY A 53 16.79 -8.07 7.20
N PHE A 54 16.25 -7.85 8.42
CA PHE A 54 14.90 -7.32 8.58
C PHE A 54 14.74 -5.89 8.02
N VAL A 55 15.81 -5.08 7.99
CA VAL A 55 15.78 -3.73 7.43
C VAL A 55 15.64 -3.79 5.90
N HIS A 56 16.36 -4.73 5.27
CA HIS A 56 16.21 -4.97 3.83
C HIS A 56 14.79 -5.45 3.51
N GLU A 57 14.24 -6.35 4.32
CA GLU A 57 12.87 -6.83 4.14
C GLU A 57 11.83 -5.72 4.30
N GLU A 58 12.01 -4.81 5.27
CA GLU A 58 11.15 -3.62 5.42
C GLU A 58 11.10 -2.77 4.16
N PHE A 59 12.25 -2.48 3.53
CA PHE A 59 12.27 -1.74 2.25
C PHE A 59 11.55 -2.48 1.13
N ARG A 60 11.80 -3.79 0.98
CA ARG A 60 11.17 -4.61 -0.08
C ARG A 60 9.67 -4.71 0.13
N SER A 61 9.23 -4.96 1.36
CA SER A 61 7.83 -5.09 1.71
C SER A 61 7.08 -3.75 1.64
N TYR A 62 7.73 -2.63 1.98
CA TYR A 62 7.17 -1.30 1.78
C TYR A 62 6.89 -1.00 0.30
N LEU A 63 7.86 -1.24 -0.60
CA LEU A 63 7.67 -0.99 -2.04
C LEU A 63 6.59 -1.89 -2.67
N ARG A 64 6.21 -2.98 -2.00
CA ARG A 64 5.11 -3.85 -2.43
C ARG A 64 3.75 -3.46 -1.83
N CYS A 65 3.75 -2.74 -0.72
CA CYS A 65 2.56 -2.42 0.06
C CYS A 65 1.63 -1.49 -0.73
N GLY A 66 0.36 -1.87 -0.91
CA GLY A 66 -0.66 -1.05 -1.56
C GLY A 66 -0.60 -1.05 -3.10
N ILE A 67 0.30 -1.83 -3.70
CA ILE A 67 0.48 -1.94 -5.15
C ILE A 67 -0.28 -3.17 -5.68
N LEU A 68 -1.23 -2.97 -6.61
CA LEU A 68 -2.06 -4.06 -7.14
C LEU A 68 -1.26 -5.16 -7.84
N LYS A 69 -0.13 -4.83 -8.48
CA LYS A 69 0.77 -5.80 -9.12
C LYS A 69 1.28 -6.88 -8.14
N HIS A 70 1.32 -6.56 -6.84
CA HIS A 70 1.83 -7.47 -5.81
C HIS A 70 0.72 -8.24 -5.07
N GLY A 71 -0.54 -8.09 -5.48
CA GLY A 71 -1.68 -8.82 -4.94
C GLY A 71 -2.79 -7.90 -4.43
N PHE A 72 -4.03 -8.39 -4.56
CA PHE A 72 -5.22 -7.65 -4.13
C PHE A 72 -6.38 -8.60 -3.81
N LEU A 73 -7.31 -8.08 -3.00
CA LEU A 73 -8.64 -8.65 -2.81
C LEU A 73 -9.65 -7.90 -3.69
N ARG A 74 -10.50 -8.63 -4.39
CA ARG A 74 -11.65 -8.07 -5.10
C ARG A 74 -12.86 -8.09 -4.19
N VAL A 75 -13.37 -6.91 -3.84
CA VAL A 75 -14.57 -6.75 -3.02
C VAL A 75 -15.73 -6.43 -3.95
N LYS A 76 -16.74 -7.31 -3.95
CA LYS A 76 -17.98 -7.15 -4.72
C LYS A 76 -19.16 -7.31 -3.78
N TYR A 77 -20.13 -6.40 -3.88
CA TYR A 77 -21.40 -6.56 -3.18
C TYR A 77 -22.39 -7.33 -4.07
N SER A 78 -23.13 -8.27 -3.50
CA SER A 78 -24.02 -9.17 -4.25
C SER A 78 -25.24 -8.47 -4.86
N GLY A 79 -25.72 -7.39 -4.24
CA GLY A 79 -26.91 -6.65 -4.67
C GLY A 79 -26.64 -5.46 -5.61
N CYS A 80 -25.42 -5.27 -6.11
CA CYS A 80 -25.10 -4.19 -7.04
C CYS A 80 -23.90 -4.56 -7.93
N ARG A 81 -23.64 -3.74 -8.96
CA ARG A 81 -22.45 -3.88 -9.81
C ARG A 81 -21.20 -3.16 -9.26
N PHE A 82 -21.24 -2.66 -8.02
CA PHE A 82 -20.07 -2.02 -7.40
C PHE A 82 -19.03 -3.09 -7.04
N GLU A 83 -17.85 -2.94 -7.63
CA GLU A 83 -16.66 -3.69 -7.27
C GLU A 83 -15.48 -2.75 -7.07
N HIS A 84 -14.60 -3.08 -6.14
CA HIS A 84 -13.34 -2.37 -5.96
C HIS A 84 -12.23 -3.36 -5.58
N LEU A 85 -11.00 -2.98 -5.95
CA LEU A 85 -9.80 -3.75 -5.64
C LEU A 85 -9.10 -3.14 -4.43
N VAL A 86 -8.79 -3.99 -3.45
CA VAL A 86 -8.07 -3.62 -2.25
C VAL A 86 -6.69 -4.29 -2.30
N ALA A 87 -5.64 -3.50 -2.49
CA ALA A 87 -4.28 -4.00 -2.51
C ALA A 87 -3.86 -4.55 -1.13
N PHE A 88 -2.93 -5.50 -1.12
CA PHE A 88 -2.39 -6.04 0.13
C PHE A 88 -1.48 -5.04 0.85
N SER A 89 -1.49 -5.11 2.19
CA SER A 89 -0.63 -4.33 3.07
C SER A 89 0.60 -5.13 3.50
N CYS A 90 1.72 -4.45 3.78
CA CYS A 90 2.92 -5.12 4.30
C CYS A 90 2.75 -5.60 5.75
N LYS A 91 1.83 -5.00 6.52
CA LYS A 91 1.55 -5.34 7.94
C LYS A 91 2.74 -5.17 8.90
N HIS A 92 3.82 -4.57 8.41
CA HIS A 92 5.01 -4.27 9.20
C HIS A 92 4.83 -3.07 10.12
N ARG A 93 5.73 -2.94 11.11
CA ARG A 93 5.75 -1.86 12.10
C ARG A 93 6.86 -0.84 11.86
N GLY A 94 7.55 -0.92 10.72
CA GLY A 94 8.57 0.04 10.33
C GLY A 94 7.99 1.35 9.80
N PHE A 95 8.57 1.85 8.72
CA PHE A 95 8.34 3.21 8.25
C PHE A 95 7.13 3.36 7.31
N CYS A 96 6.38 2.27 7.00
CA CYS A 96 5.21 2.32 6.12
C CYS A 96 4.09 3.17 6.78
N PRO A 97 3.79 4.39 6.27
CA PRO A 97 2.89 5.30 7.00
C PRO A 97 1.45 4.77 7.08
N SER A 98 0.96 4.10 6.04
CA SER A 98 -0.40 3.56 6.00
C SER A 98 -0.58 2.38 6.96
N CYS A 99 0.38 1.45 7.02
CA CYS A 99 0.32 0.32 7.95
C CYS A 99 0.54 0.77 9.40
N GLY A 100 1.48 1.70 9.63
CA GLY A 100 1.70 2.31 10.94
C GLY A 100 0.44 3.01 11.47
N ALA A 101 -0.15 3.89 10.66
CA ALA A 101 -1.38 4.60 11.04
C ALA A 101 -2.54 3.65 11.32
N ARG A 102 -2.76 2.65 10.45
CA ARG A 102 -3.80 1.62 10.68
C ARG A 102 -3.59 0.92 12.01
N ARG A 103 -2.36 0.51 12.31
CA ARG A 103 -2.03 -0.18 13.56
C ARG A 103 -2.23 0.71 14.78
N MET A 104 -1.89 2.00 14.70
CA MET A 104 -2.14 2.98 15.76
C MET A 104 -3.63 3.08 16.06
N VAL A 105 -4.46 3.18 15.02
CA VAL A 105 -5.93 3.22 15.16
C VAL A 105 -6.48 1.92 15.77
N GLU A 106 -6.06 0.76 15.25
CA GLU A 106 -6.47 -0.55 15.77
C GLU A 106 -6.07 -0.73 17.24
N THR A 107 -4.87 -0.28 17.63
CA THR A 107 -4.39 -0.35 19.01
C THR A 107 -5.21 0.57 19.91
N SER A 108 -5.49 1.79 19.46
CA SER A 108 -6.32 2.74 20.21
C SER A 108 -7.72 2.19 20.48
N ALA A 109 -8.38 1.63 19.46
CA ALA A 109 -9.69 1.00 19.61
C ALA A 109 -9.66 -0.15 20.63
N HIS A 110 -8.67 -1.04 20.54
CA HIS A 110 -8.52 -2.13 21.51
C HIS A 110 -8.34 -1.62 22.94
N LEU A 111 -7.56 -0.55 23.15
CA LEU A 111 -7.36 0.03 24.48
C LEU A 111 -8.64 0.64 25.06
N ILE A 112 -9.55 1.13 24.21
CA ILE A 112 -10.85 1.67 24.64
C ILE A 112 -11.84 0.54 24.94
N ASP A 113 -11.86 -0.50 24.12
CA ASP A 113 -12.90 -1.54 24.16
C ASP A 113 -12.59 -2.67 25.17
N HIS A 114 -11.32 -2.87 25.55
CA HIS A 114 -10.86 -4.09 26.22
C HIS A 114 -9.89 -3.91 27.39
N VAL A 115 -9.61 -2.68 27.82
CA VAL A 115 -8.82 -2.38 29.04
C VAL A 115 -9.68 -1.56 29.99
#